data_AF-A0A933W490-F1
#
_entry.id   AF-A0A933W490-F1
#
_cell.length_a   1.000
_cell.length_b   1.000
_cell.length_c   1.000
_cell.angle_alpha   90.00
_cell.angle_beta   90.00
_cell.angle_gamma   90.00
#
_symmetry.space_group_name_H-M   'P 1'
#
loop_
_entity.id
_entity.type
_entity.pdbx_description
1 polymer ?
#
loop_
_entity_poly.entity_id
_entity_poly.type
_entity_poly.pdbx_seq_one_letter_code
_entity_poly.pdbx_strand_id
1 'polypeptide(L)'
;MVCFMSWGLWRPSSEGAPSADHAAVDRESLAALRTAASGSTVACVERALHGLNHRHERMPREVESCIDALLQRSNAWPEALEEYGVGARKHA
;
A
#
# COMPACT_ATOMS: atom_id res chain seq x y z
N MET A 1 -4.39 -14.28 12.45
CA MET A 1 -4.25 -13.34 11.32
C MET A 1 -2.97 -12.54 11.56
N VAL A 2 -1.95 -12.73 10.74
CA VAL A 2 -0.65 -12.04 10.93
C VAL A 2 -0.74 -10.71 10.21
N CYS A 3 -0.83 -9.61 10.98
CA CYS A 3 -0.76 -8.26 10.43
C CYS A 3 0.68 -8.00 9.98
N PHE A 4 0.93 -8.08 8.67
CA PHE A 4 2.25 -7.84 8.09
C PHE A 4 2.78 -6.44 8.46
N MET A 5 3.88 -6.38 9.21
CA MET A 5 4.52 -5.14 9.61
C MET A 5 5.59 -4.73 8.58
N SER A 6 5.15 -4.09 7.50
CA SER A 6 6.03 -3.65 6.39
C SER A 6 6.98 -2.49 6.74
N TRP A 7 6.95 -1.95 7.96
CA TRP A 7 7.78 -0.82 8.37
C TRP A 7 9.28 -1.11 8.28
N GLY A 8 9.71 -2.34 8.56
CA GLY A 8 11.12 -2.75 8.42
C GLY A 8 11.60 -2.89 6.97
N LEU A 9 10.68 -2.83 6.00
CA LEU A 9 10.99 -2.89 4.57
C LEU A 9 10.90 -1.51 3.90
N TRP A 10 10.45 -0.50 4.63
CA TRP A 10 10.48 0.87 4.13
C TRP A 10 11.91 1.39 4.17
N ARG A 11 12.38 1.89 3.03
CA ARG A 11 13.65 2.59 2.88
C ARG A 11 13.35 3.98 2.31
N PRO A 12 13.94 5.06 2.82
CA PRO A 12 13.70 6.40 2.31
C PRO A 12 14.35 6.59 0.93
N SER A 13 13.69 7.37 0.07
CA SER A 13 14.12 7.70 -1.32
C SER A 13 15.53 8.30 -1.42
N SER A 14 16.09 8.74 -0.31
CA SER A 14 17.46 9.27 -0.19
C SER A 14 18.57 8.19 -0.18
N GLU A 15 18.26 6.90 -0.11
CA GLU A 15 19.28 5.83 -0.09
C GLU A 15 19.97 5.55 -1.45
N GLY A 16 19.73 6.38 -2.47
CA GLY A 16 20.39 6.29 -3.77
C GLY A 16 19.65 5.44 -4.80
N ALA A 17 20.28 5.22 -5.96
CA ALA A 17 19.63 4.53 -7.09
C ALA A 17 19.25 3.08 -6.72
N PRO A 18 18.03 2.63 -7.03
CA PRO A 18 17.57 1.30 -6.65
C PRO A 18 18.42 0.23 -7.34
N SER A 19 19.03 -0.67 -6.55
CA SER A 19 19.66 -1.88 -7.07
C SER A 19 18.60 -2.84 -7.59
N ALA A 20 19.00 -3.86 -8.36
CA ALA A 20 18.08 -4.93 -8.79
C ALA A 20 17.38 -5.61 -7.59
N ASP A 21 18.06 -5.69 -6.44
CA ASP A 21 17.51 -6.22 -5.20
C ASP A 21 16.43 -5.31 -4.61
N HIS A 22 16.58 -3.98 -4.72
CA HIS A 22 15.55 -3.04 -4.29
C HIS A 22 14.24 -3.21 -5.08
N ALA A 23 14.34 -3.36 -6.40
CA ALA A 23 13.17 -3.60 -7.25
C ALA A 23 12.49 -4.96 -6.99
N ALA A 24 13.23 -5.97 -6.51
CA ALA A 24 12.67 -7.24 -6.08
C ALA A 24 11.90 -7.09 -4.75
N VAL A 25 12.51 -6.45 -3.75
CA VAL A 25 11.90 -6.18 -2.44
C VAL A 25 10.64 -5.33 -2.56
N ASP A 26 10.66 -4.32 -3.42
CA ASP A 26 9.50 -3.46 -3.66
C ASP A 26 8.32 -4.23 -4.28
N ARG A 27 8.59 -5.11 -5.25
CA ARG A 27 7.57 -6.00 -5.83
C ARG A 27 6.98 -6.98 -4.83
N GLU A 28 7.83 -7.62 -4.02
CA GLU A 28 7.36 -8.55 -2.97
C GLU A 28 6.56 -7.82 -1.90
N SER A 29 7.01 -6.64 -1.49
CA SER A 29 6.29 -5.77 -0.56
C SER A 29 4.92 -5.37 -1.11
N LEU A 30 4.84 -5.01 -2.39
CA LEU A 30 3.59 -4.65 -3.03
C LEU A 30 2.62 -5.85 -3.09
N ALA A 31 3.13 -7.05 -3.38
CA ALA A 31 2.32 -8.28 -3.36
C ALA A 31 1.77 -8.60 -1.95
N ALA A 32 2.60 -8.40 -0.91
CA ALA A 32 2.18 -8.56 0.48
C ALA A 32 1.11 -7.53 0.87
N LEU A 33 1.27 -6.27 0.45
CA LEU A 33 0.28 -5.20 0.69
C LEU A 33 -1.05 -5.49 -0.02
N ARG A 34 -1.02 -5.94 -1.27
CA ARG A 34 -2.22 -6.38 -2.01
C ARG A 34 -2.95 -7.50 -1.28
N THR A 35 -2.20 -8.46 -0.74
CA THR A 35 -2.77 -9.58 0.02
C THR A 35 -3.40 -9.09 1.33
N ALA A 36 -2.71 -8.22 2.07
CA ALA A 36 -3.24 -7.63 3.30
C ALA A 36 -4.51 -6.79 3.04
N ALA A 37 -4.53 -6.04 1.94
CA ALA A 37 -5.64 -5.22 1.52
C ALA A 37 -6.86 -6.05 1.05
N SER A 38 -6.64 -7.30 0.65
CA SER A 38 -7.71 -8.27 0.39
C SER A 38 -8.28 -8.93 1.65
N GLY A 39 -7.74 -8.57 2.83
CA GLY A 39 -8.19 -9.05 4.13
C GLY A 39 -9.61 -8.58 4.48
N SER A 40 -10.21 -9.25 5.46
CA SER A 40 -11.62 -9.08 5.84
C SER A 40 -11.88 -8.01 6.91
N THR A 41 -10.86 -7.27 7.36
CA THR A 41 -11.01 -6.26 8.42
C THR A 41 -10.55 -4.88 7.98
N VAL A 42 -11.21 -3.85 8.50
CA VAL A 42 -10.89 -2.44 8.26
C VAL A 42 -9.42 -2.13 8.58
N ALA A 43 -8.93 -2.62 9.72
CA ALA A 43 -7.55 -2.40 10.14
C ALA A 43 -6.50 -2.98 9.16
N CYS A 44 -6.83 -4.06 8.44
CA CYS A 44 -5.95 -4.61 7.42
C CYS A 44 -5.90 -3.73 6.17
N VAL A 45 -7.03 -3.16 5.78
CA VAL A 45 -7.13 -2.24 4.64
C VAL A 45 -6.44 -0.91 4.94
N GLU A 46 -6.71 -0.28 6.08
CA GLU A 46 -6.06 0.97 6.51
C GLU A 46 -4.53 0.82 6.53
N ARG A 47 -4.03 -0.28 7.10
CA ARG A 47 -2.59 -0.54 7.16
C ARG A 47 -1.98 -0.77 5.78
N ALA A 48 -2.70 -1.45 4.88
CA ALA A 48 -2.23 -1.65 3.52
C ALA A 48 -2.16 -0.32 2.76
N LEU A 49 -3.18 0.53 2.88
CA LEU A 49 -3.21 1.88 2.32
C LEU A 49 -2.05 2.73 2.84
N HIS A 50 -1.78 2.67 4.15
CA HIS A 50 -0.64 3.37 4.73
C HIS A 50 0.71 2.86 4.18
N GLY A 51 0.86 1.54 4.02
CA GLY A 51 2.07 0.95 3.42
C GLY A 51 2.25 1.26 1.93
N LEU A 52 1.15 1.48 1.21
CA LEU A 52 1.13 1.89 -0.19
C LEU A 52 1.58 3.36 -0.34
N ASN A 53 1.12 4.26 0.53
CA ASN A 53 1.51 5.68 0.53
C ASN A 53 3.04 5.85 0.55
N HIS A 54 3.73 5.11 1.44
CA HIS A 54 5.19 5.14 1.57
C HIS A 54 5.97 4.69 0.34
N ARG A 55 5.31 4.08 -0.65
CA ARG A 55 5.91 3.59 -1.89
C ARG A 55 5.52 4.42 -3.11
N HIS A 56 4.62 5.39 -2.94
CA HIS A 56 4.05 6.15 -4.04
C HIS A 56 5.11 6.95 -4.80
N GLU A 57 6.04 7.60 -4.09
CA GLU A 57 7.18 8.31 -4.69
C GLU A 57 8.00 7.46 -5.67
N ARG A 58 8.09 6.14 -5.44
CA ARG A 58 8.93 5.21 -6.22
C ARG A 58 8.16 4.37 -7.22
N MET A 59 6.91 4.04 -6.91
CA MET A 59 6.06 3.15 -7.71
C MET A 59 4.64 3.74 -7.87
N PRO A 60 4.50 4.96 -8.39
CA PRO A 60 3.23 5.67 -8.36
C PRO A 60 2.14 4.94 -9.14
N ARG A 61 2.46 4.35 -10.29
CA ARG A 61 1.48 3.64 -11.14
C ARG A 61 0.98 2.36 -10.48
N GLU A 62 1.88 1.60 -9.90
CA GLU A 62 1.56 0.34 -9.25
C GLU A 62 0.78 0.54 -7.96
N VAL A 63 1.11 1.59 -7.20
CA VAL A 63 0.37 2.01 -6.01
C VAL A 63 -1.04 2.46 -6.36
N GLU A 64 -1.20 3.35 -7.34
CA GLU A 64 -2.52 3.82 -7.77
C GLU A 64 -3.41 2.67 -8.25
N SER A 65 -2.85 1.74 -9.04
CA SER A 65 -3.58 0.53 -9.47
C SER A 65 -4.03 -0.34 -8.29
N CYS A 66 -3.26 -0.41 -7.20
CA CYS A 66 -3.70 -1.12 -5.99
C CYS A 66 -4.85 -0.40 -5.29
N ILE A 67 -4.76 0.92 -5.16
CA ILE A 67 -5.80 1.75 -4.52
C ILE A 67 -7.10 1.65 -5.32
N ASP A 68 -7.03 1.75 -6.65
CA ASP A 68 -8.20 1.57 -7.52
C ASP A 68 -8.85 0.20 -7.35
N ALA A 69 -8.05 -0.86 -7.33
CA ALA A 69 -8.56 -2.22 -7.13
C ALA A 69 -9.21 -2.41 -5.74
N LEU A 70 -8.77 -1.66 -4.73
CA LEU A 70 -9.37 -1.67 -3.40
C LEU A 70 -10.70 -0.92 -3.38
N LEU A 71 -10.73 0.29 -3.94
CA LEU A 71 -11.93 1.10 -4.03
C LEU A 71 -13.01 0.43 -4.89
N GLN A 72 -12.64 -0.28 -5.97
CA GLN A 72 -13.62 -1.03 -6.78
C GLN A 72 -14.28 -2.20 -6.02
N ARG A 73 -13.68 -2.68 -4.94
CA ARG A 73 -14.24 -3.73 -4.08
C ARG A 73 -15.09 -3.16 -2.93
N SER A 74 -15.26 -1.83 -2.85
CA SER A 74 -15.77 -1.10 -1.68
C SER A 74 -17.29 -1.05 -1.52
N ASN A 75 -18.10 -1.71 -2.35
CA ASN A 75 -19.58 -1.61 -2.29
C ASN A 75 -20.22 -1.90 -0.90
N ALA A 76 -19.45 -2.31 0.11
CA ALA A 76 -19.89 -2.49 1.50
C ALA A 76 -18.91 -1.91 2.55
N TRP A 77 -18.00 -0.99 2.20
CA TRP A 77 -17.03 -0.42 3.15
C TRP A 77 -17.61 0.77 3.92
N PRO A 78 -17.23 0.95 5.20
CA PRO A 78 -17.52 2.18 5.93
C PRO A 78 -16.96 3.41 5.20
N GLU A 79 -17.73 4.51 5.17
CA GLU A 79 -17.35 5.80 4.54
C GLU A 79 -15.94 6.28 4.95
N ALA A 80 -15.56 6.07 6.22
CA ALA A 80 -14.23 6.41 6.75
C ALA A 80 -13.07 5.72 6.02
N LEU A 81 -13.27 4.53 5.45
CA LEU A 81 -12.25 3.82 4.67
C LEU A 81 -12.09 4.37 3.27
N GLU A 82 -13.17 4.85 2.66
CA GLU A 82 -13.12 5.54 1.37
C GLU A 82 -12.39 6.88 1.53
N GLU A 83 -12.70 7.63 2.58
CA GLU A 83 -11.98 8.86 2.94
C GLU A 83 -10.48 8.59 3.18
N TYR A 84 -10.14 7.50 3.87
CA TYR A 84 -8.75 7.11 4.10
C TYR A 84 -8.03 6.72 2.81
N GLY A 85 -8.70 5.98 1.91
CA GLY A 85 -8.16 5.64 0.59
C GLY A 85 -7.90 6.87 -0.28
N VAL A 86 -8.82 7.84 -0.26
CA VAL A 86 -8.63 9.14 -0.94
C VAL A 86 -7.53 9.97 -0.26
N GLY A 87 -7.43 9.93 1.07
CA GLY A 87 -6.37 10.60 1.83
C GLY A 87 -4.98 10.06 1.52
N ALA A 88 -4.86 8.73 1.39
CA ALA A 88 -3.62 8.05 0.99
C ALA A 88 -3.13 8.44 -0.42
N ARG A 89 -3.98 9.05 -1.26
CA ARG A 89 -3.55 9.65 -2.53
C ARG A 89 -3.00 11.06 -2.39
N LYS A 90 -3.50 11.83 -1.43
CA LYS A 90 -3.22 13.28 -1.31
C LYS A 90 -1.95 13.59 -0.52
N HIS A 91 -1.45 12.64 0.26
CA HIS A 91 -0.25 12.77 1.09
C HIS A 91 0.91 11.86 0.62
N ALA A 92 0.82 11.43 -0.63
CA ALA A 92 1.83 10.69 -1.37
C ALA A 92 2.79 11.63 -2.11
#